data_AF-A0A7H8NAS3-F1
#
_entry.id   AF-A0A7H8NAS3-F1
#
_cell.length_a   1.000
_cell.length_b   1.000
_cell.length_c   1.000
_cell.angle_alpha   90.00
_cell.angle_beta   90.00
_cell.angle_gamma   90.00
#
_symmetry.space_group_name_H-M   'P 1'
#
loop_
_entity.id
_entity.type
_entity.pdbx_description
1 polymer ?
#
loop_
_entity_poly.entity_id
_entity_poly.type
_entity_poly.pdbx_seq_one_letter_code
_entity_poly.pdbx_strand_id
1 'polypeptide(L)'
;MSHPIMIAAARRLTAAEERRKAAREDAFRTWGPRCVTAASEYARILLEDSAITLDWKIVELFSYEEHLEAFAPLGTVGGQHLELHYTDRHGAEEISLRVSCVSCPSQHKHEVTSLEQLGRLLSQAPAWQDIDPRGGGDA
;
A
#
# COMPACT_ATOMS: atom_id res chain seq x y z
N MET A 1 33.68 37.03 -1.30
CA MET A 1 34.20 35.92 -2.14
C MET A 1 34.16 34.65 -1.31
N SER A 2 33.58 33.56 -1.82
CA SER A 2 33.49 32.28 -1.10
C SER A 2 34.83 31.56 -1.06
N HIS A 3 35.19 30.99 0.09
CA HIS A 3 36.47 30.31 0.27
C HIS A 3 36.55 29.03 -0.61
N PRO A 4 37.68 28.72 -1.27
CA PRO A 4 37.81 27.55 -2.16
C PRO A 4 37.39 26.22 -1.52
N ILE A 5 37.65 26.04 -0.22
CA ILE A 5 37.22 24.84 0.53
C ILE A 5 35.69 24.71 0.57
N MET A 6 34.95 25.81 0.72
CA MET A 6 33.48 25.77 0.74
C MET A 6 32.92 25.33 -0.61
N ILE A 7 33.51 25.81 -1.71
CA ILE A 7 33.13 25.41 -3.07
C ILE A 7 33.41 23.91 -3.28
N ALA A 8 34.57 23.43 -2.84
CA ALA A 8 34.91 22.01 -2.92
C ALA A 8 33.97 21.13 -2.07
N ALA A 9 33.65 21.55 -0.84
CA ALA A 9 32.73 20.85 0.05
C ALA A 9 31.32 20.77 -0.55
N ALA A 10 30.78 21.89 -1.05
CA ALA A 10 29.47 21.92 -1.69
C ALA A 10 29.41 20.98 -2.90
N ARG A 11 30.42 21.01 -3.78
CA ARG A 11 30.50 20.10 -4.93
C ARG A 11 30.52 18.62 -4.51
N ARG A 12 31.27 18.27 -3.46
CA ARG A 12 31.32 16.89 -2.94
C ARG A 12 30.00 16.46 -2.34
N LEU A 13 29.30 17.36 -1.65
CA LEU A 13 27.98 17.09 -1.10
C LEU A 13 26.97 16.82 -2.22
N THR A 14 26.84 17.72 -3.20
CA THR A 14 25.94 17.54 -4.34
C THR A 14 26.24 16.26 -5.10
N ALA A 15 27.51 15.96 -5.39
CA ALA A 15 27.89 14.72 -6.06
C ALA A 15 27.61 13.46 -5.23
N ALA A 16 27.58 13.55 -3.90
CA ALA A 16 27.19 12.44 -3.02
C ALA A 16 25.66 12.28 -2.99
N GLU A 17 24.91 13.36 -3.00
CA GLU A 17 23.45 13.35 -3.04
C GLU A 17 22.94 12.78 -4.37
N GLU A 18 23.50 13.19 -5.50
CA GLU A 18 23.15 12.64 -6.82
C GLU A 18 23.44 11.13 -6.89
N ARG A 19 24.57 10.68 -6.36
CA ARG A 19 24.88 9.24 -6.29
C ARG A 19 23.89 8.47 -5.40
N ARG A 20 23.50 9.03 -4.26
CA ARG A 20 22.48 8.42 -3.38
C ARG A 20 21.11 8.38 -4.06
N LYS A 21 20.74 9.43 -4.79
CA LYS A 21 19.50 9.49 -5.56
C LYS A 21 19.48 8.43 -6.66
N ALA A 22 20.56 8.32 -7.45
CA ALA A 22 20.69 7.32 -8.50
C ALA A 22 20.62 5.89 -7.94
N ALA A 23 21.32 5.62 -6.83
CA ALA A 23 21.27 4.31 -6.17
C ALA A 23 19.87 3.96 -5.66
N ARG A 24 19.14 4.94 -5.10
CA ARG A 24 17.75 4.77 -4.67
C ARG A 24 16.81 4.49 -5.84
N GLU A 25 16.98 5.21 -6.94
CA GLU A 25 16.16 5.02 -8.13
C GLU A 25 16.39 3.63 -8.76
N ASP A 26 17.63 3.17 -8.80
CA ASP A 26 17.98 1.83 -9.28
C ASP A 26 17.39 0.74 -8.37
N ALA A 27 17.53 0.88 -7.05
CA ALA A 27 16.90 -0.01 -6.08
C ALA A 27 15.38 -0.02 -6.24
N PHE A 28 14.73 1.14 -6.41
CA PHE A 28 13.29 1.24 -6.60
C PHE A 28 12.81 0.50 -7.86
N ARG A 29 13.54 0.60 -8.98
CA ARG A 29 13.20 -0.09 -10.23
C ARG A 29 13.14 -1.61 -10.08
N THR A 30 13.92 -2.18 -9.17
CA THR A 30 13.91 -3.61 -8.89
C THR A 30 12.93 -3.98 -7.77
N TRP A 31 12.79 -3.12 -6.77
CA TRP A 31 11.94 -3.33 -5.61
C TRP A 31 10.44 -3.22 -5.94
N GLY A 32 10.04 -2.21 -6.72
CA GLY A 32 8.65 -1.94 -7.06
C GLY A 32 7.93 -3.14 -7.72
N PRO A 33 8.47 -3.71 -8.81
CA PRO A 33 7.91 -4.91 -9.42
C PRO A 33 7.83 -6.10 -8.46
N ARG A 34 8.84 -6.30 -7.60
CA ARG A 34 8.84 -7.37 -6.60
C ARG A 34 7.68 -7.24 -5.61
N CYS A 35 7.38 -6.01 -5.15
CA CYS A 35 6.27 -5.76 -4.25
C CYS A 35 4.92 -6.12 -4.89
N VAL A 36 4.71 -5.67 -6.13
CA VAL A 36 3.47 -5.94 -6.87
C VAL A 36 3.29 -7.43 -7.14
N THR A 37 4.36 -8.12 -7.56
CA THR A 37 4.34 -9.56 -7.78
C THR A 37 4.01 -10.33 -6.50
N ALA A 38 4.72 -10.05 -5.40
CA ALA A 38 4.52 -10.77 -4.15
C ALA A 38 3.12 -10.51 -3.56
N ALA A 39 2.65 -9.26 -3.59
CA ALA A 39 1.29 -8.92 -3.19
C ALA A 39 0.23 -9.65 -4.03
N SER A 40 0.43 -9.73 -5.35
CA SER A 40 -0.50 -10.42 -6.26
C SER A 40 -0.53 -11.94 -6.01
N GLU A 41 0.63 -12.56 -5.79
CA GLU A 41 0.74 -13.99 -5.50
C GLU A 41 0.10 -14.34 -4.17
N TYR A 42 0.44 -13.60 -3.11
CA TYR A 42 -0.10 -13.83 -1.78
C TYR A 42 -1.60 -13.54 -1.71
N ALA A 43 -2.09 -12.50 -2.40
CA ALA A 43 -3.51 -12.23 -2.51
C ALA A 43 -4.28 -13.35 -3.20
N ARG A 44 -3.71 -14.00 -4.22
CA ARG A 44 -4.35 -15.17 -4.86
C ARG A 44 -4.44 -16.36 -3.91
N ILE A 45 -3.48 -16.52 -3.00
CA ILE A 45 -3.53 -17.57 -1.99
C ILE A 45 -4.66 -17.31 -0.99
N LEU A 46 -4.82 -16.06 -0.54
CA LEU A 46 -5.80 -15.70 0.50
C LEU A 46 -7.22 -15.44 -0.03
N LEU A 47 -7.33 -14.85 -1.22
CA LEU A 47 -8.58 -14.34 -1.80
C LEU A 47 -8.98 -15.07 -3.09
N GLU A 48 -8.24 -16.12 -3.44
CA GLU A 48 -8.49 -16.99 -4.60
C GLU A 48 -8.49 -16.20 -5.92
N ASP A 49 -9.24 -16.68 -6.91
CA ASP A 49 -9.29 -16.11 -8.27
C ASP A 49 -9.79 -14.66 -8.28
N SER A 50 -10.56 -14.24 -7.27
CA SER A 50 -11.07 -12.86 -7.16
C SER A 50 -9.95 -11.82 -7.04
N ALA A 51 -8.78 -12.23 -6.53
CA ALA A 51 -7.61 -11.37 -6.36
C ALA A 51 -7.05 -10.82 -7.68
N ILE A 52 -7.37 -11.43 -8.82
CA ILE A 52 -6.88 -10.99 -10.14
C ILE A 52 -7.37 -9.60 -10.53
N THR A 53 -8.43 -9.11 -9.89
CA THR A 53 -9.01 -7.79 -10.12
C THR A 53 -8.30 -6.67 -9.36
N LEU A 54 -7.38 -7.00 -8.45
CA LEU A 54 -6.69 -6.03 -7.60
C LEU A 54 -5.58 -5.31 -8.38
N ASP A 55 -5.69 -3.97 -8.46
CA ASP A 55 -4.66 -3.09 -9.02
C ASP A 55 -3.65 -2.68 -7.94
N TRP A 56 -2.65 -3.54 -7.71
CA TRP A 56 -1.59 -3.30 -6.73
C TRP A 56 -0.65 -2.16 -7.15
N LYS A 57 -0.40 -1.25 -6.21
CA LYS A 57 0.45 -0.08 -6.33
C LYS A 57 1.56 -0.12 -5.29
N ILE A 58 2.71 0.40 -5.66
CA ILE A 58 3.91 0.42 -4.83
C ILE A 58 3.76 1.49 -3.72
N VAL A 59 4.16 1.18 -2.49
CA VAL A 59 4.23 2.17 -1.39
C VAL A 59 5.63 2.79 -1.36
N GLU A 60 5.75 4.12 -1.37
CA GLU A 60 7.06 4.81 -1.50
C GLU A 60 7.93 4.81 -0.22
N LEU A 61 7.64 3.97 0.78
CA LEU A 61 8.31 4.04 2.10
C LEU A 61 9.81 3.72 2.03
N PHE A 62 10.60 4.60 2.64
CA PHE A 62 12.03 4.87 2.41
C PHE A 62 13.05 3.79 2.81
N SER A 63 12.65 2.55 3.10
CA SER A 63 13.56 1.45 3.49
C SER A 63 13.48 0.27 2.53
N TYR A 64 14.18 0.38 1.40
CA TYR A 64 14.09 -0.52 0.25
C TYR A 64 14.72 -1.91 0.44
N GLU A 65 15.44 -2.16 1.53
CA GLU A 65 16.37 -3.31 1.55
C GLU A 65 15.71 -4.63 2.00
N GLU A 66 14.66 -4.62 2.84
CA GLU A 66 14.14 -5.86 3.47
C GLU A 66 12.62 -5.89 3.74
N HIS A 67 11.87 -4.89 3.28
CA HIS A 67 10.43 -4.79 3.47
C HIS A 67 9.76 -4.56 2.12
N LEU A 68 8.90 -5.49 1.68
CA LEU A 68 8.05 -5.26 0.52
C LEU A 68 6.72 -4.68 1.00
N GLU A 69 6.22 -3.66 0.31
CA GLU A 69 4.95 -3.04 0.65
C GLU A 69 4.21 -2.59 -0.61
N ALA A 70 2.95 -2.99 -0.72
CA ALA A 70 2.07 -2.61 -1.81
C ALA A 70 0.66 -2.39 -1.29
N PHE A 71 -0.13 -1.61 -2.00
CA PHE A 71 -1.55 -1.41 -1.68
C PHE A 71 -2.43 -1.53 -2.92
N ALA A 72 -3.65 -2.05 -2.75
CA ALA A 72 -4.66 -2.10 -3.80
C ALA A 72 -5.90 -1.32 -3.32
N PRO A 73 -6.32 -0.24 -4.01
CA PRO A 73 -7.52 0.48 -3.64
C PRO A 73 -8.76 -0.37 -3.96
N LEU A 74 -9.68 -0.48 -3.00
CA LEU A 74 -10.99 -1.10 -3.19
C LEU A 74 -12.07 -0.06 -3.53
N GLY A 75 -11.80 1.21 -3.27
CA GLY A 75 -12.68 2.34 -3.59
C GLY A 75 -13.04 3.18 -2.37
N THR A 76 -13.97 4.12 -2.58
CA THR A 76 -14.50 4.99 -1.54
C THR A 76 -16.00 4.76 -1.42
N VAL A 77 -16.48 4.44 -0.22
CA VAL A 77 -17.90 4.15 0.03
C VAL A 77 -18.28 4.69 1.42
N GLY A 78 -19.47 5.29 1.57
CA GLY A 78 -19.95 5.80 2.86
C GLY A 78 -19.00 6.81 3.54
N GLY A 79 -18.22 7.58 2.76
CA GLY A 79 -17.21 8.51 3.29
C GLY A 79 -15.95 7.84 3.84
N GLN A 80 -15.73 6.56 3.53
CA GLN A 80 -14.55 5.80 3.90
C GLN A 80 -13.78 5.34 2.67
N HIS A 81 -12.46 5.52 2.70
CA HIS A 81 -11.53 4.99 1.72
C HIS A 81 -11.03 3.61 2.16
N LEU A 82 -11.17 2.63 1.27
CA LEU A 82 -10.88 1.22 1.53
C LEU A 82 -9.69 0.78 0.68
N GLU A 83 -8.68 0.19 1.32
CA GLU A 83 -7.47 -0.30 0.64
C GLU A 83 -7.03 -1.63 1.25
N LEU A 84 -6.61 -2.57 0.40
CA LEU A 84 -5.81 -3.70 0.86
C LEU A 84 -4.35 -3.29 0.89
N HIS A 85 -3.65 -3.65 1.96
CA HIS A 85 -2.22 -3.38 2.17
C HIS A 85 -1.51 -4.71 2.36
N TYR A 86 -0.57 -4.99 1.47
CA TYR A 86 0.36 -6.11 1.57
C TYR A 86 1.67 -5.63 2.20
N THR A 87 2.20 -6.41 3.14
CA THR A 87 3.54 -6.23 3.68
C THR A 87 4.25 -7.57 3.78
N ASP A 88 5.53 -7.61 3.41
CA ASP A 88 6.44 -8.71 3.71
C ASP A 88 7.63 -8.20 4.50
N ARG A 89 7.73 -8.61 5.78
CA ARG A 89 8.88 -8.32 6.63
C ARG A 89 9.62 -9.63 6.91
N HIS A 90 10.77 -9.81 6.26
CA HIS A 90 11.62 -10.98 6.45
C HIS A 90 10.90 -12.33 6.21
N GLY A 91 10.01 -12.41 5.23
CA GLY A 91 9.22 -13.60 4.91
C GLY A 91 7.92 -13.73 5.70
N ALA A 92 7.61 -12.77 6.59
CA ALA A 92 6.30 -12.67 7.23
C ALA A 92 5.38 -11.81 6.36
N GLU A 93 4.65 -12.49 5.47
CA GLU A 93 3.66 -11.88 4.58
C GLU A 93 2.32 -11.66 5.31
N GLU A 94 1.72 -10.49 5.13
CA GLU A 94 0.42 -10.11 5.69
C GLU A 94 -0.37 -9.31 4.65
N ILE A 95 -1.67 -9.56 4.51
CA ILE A 95 -2.62 -8.63 3.89
C ILE A 95 -3.54 -8.07 4.96
N SER A 96 -3.81 -6.77 4.86
CA SER A 96 -4.71 -6.08 5.77
C SER A 96 -5.64 -5.13 5.03
N LEU A 97 -6.87 -4.99 5.51
CA LEU A 97 -7.80 -3.97 5.10
C LEU A 97 -7.56 -2.70 5.91
N ARG A 98 -7.19 -1.62 5.22
CA ARG A 98 -7.14 -0.27 5.76
C ARG A 98 -8.43 0.45 5.44
N VAL A 99 -9.06 1.02 6.46
CA VAL A 99 -10.27 1.83 6.36
C VAL A 99 -9.95 3.22 6.86
N SER A 100 -9.98 4.23 5.99
CA SER A 100 -9.64 5.60 6.32
C SER A 100 -10.85 6.51 6.13
N CYS A 101 -11.13 7.36 7.11
CA CYS A 101 -12.19 8.37 7.00
C CYS A 101 -11.77 9.48 6.02
N VAL A 102 -12.64 9.85 5.08
CA VAL A 102 -12.35 10.90 4.10
C VAL A 102 -12.39 12.29 4.74
N SER A 103 -13.22 12.49 5.77
CA SER A 103 -13.47 13.79 6.40
C SER A 103 -12.80 13.97 7.76
N CYS A 104 -12.06 12.97 8.25
CA CYS A 104 -11.50 12.96 9.60
C CYS A 104 -10.22 12.12 9.64
N PRO A 105 -9.34 12.31 10.64
CA PRO A 105 -8.07 11.58 10.71
C PRO A 105 -8.21 10.12 11.19
N SER A 106 -9.43 9.58 11.28
CA SER A 106 -9.65 8.22 11.78
C SER A 106 -9.22 7.19 10.74
N GLN A 107 -8.46 6.20 11.19
CA GLN A 107 -8.01 5.07 10.38
C GLN A 107 -8.07 3.78 11.21
N HIS A 108 -8.52 2.71 10.58
CA HIS A 108 -8.52 1.36 11.13
C HIS A 108 -7.76 0.42 10.21
N LYS A 109 -7.05 -0.55 10.79
CA LYS A 109 -6.36 -1.63 10.09
C LYS A 109 -6.90 -2.95 10.62
N HIS A 110 -7.32 -3.82 9.71
CA HIS A 110 -7.82 -5.16 10.02
C HIS A 110 -7.01 -6.19 9.24
N GLU A 111 -6.46 -7.18 9.92
CA GLU A 111 -5.82 -8.32 9.25
C GLU A 111 -6.84 -9.09 8.40
N VAL A 112 -6.41 -9.53 7.21
CA VAL A 112 -7.22 -10.32 6.28
C VAL A 112 -6.56 -11.67 6.07
N THR A 113 -7.24 -12.72 6.48
CA THR A 113 -6.75 -14.11 6.41
C THR A 113 -7.55 -14.96 5.41
N SER A 114 -8.69 -14.46 4.91
CA SER A 114 -9.49 -15.14 3.88
C SER A 114 -10.46 -14.18 3.20
N LEU A 115 -10.97 -14.58 2.04
CA LEU A 115 -12.02 -13.85 1.32
C LEU A 115 -13.30 -13.71 2.15
N GLU A 116 -13.70 -14.76 2.87
CA GLU A 116 -14.89 -14.72 3.72
C GLU A 116 -14.73 -13.68 4.86
N GLN A 117 -13.56 -13.65 5.51
CA GLN A 117 -13.26 -12.67 6.55
C GLN A 117 -13.28 -11.25 5.97
N LEU A 118 -12.69 -11.04 4.79
CA LEU A 118 -12.73 -9.75 4.11
C LEU A 118 -14.18 -9.31 3.84
N GLY A 119 -15.03 -10.21 3.34
CA GLY A 119 -16.45 -9.94 3.14
C GLY A 119 -17.17 -9.54 4.44
N ARG A 120 -16.87 -10.22 5.56
CA ARG A 120 -17.42 -9.87 6.88
C ARG A 120 -16.92 -8.54 7.42
N LEU A 121 -15.67 -8.17 7.14
CA LEU A 121 -15.12 -6.86 7.53
C LEU A 121 -15.76 -5.74 6.72
N LEU A 122 -15.89 -5.95 5.41
CA LEU A 122 -16.53 -4.98 4.52
C LEU A 122 -18.01 -4.81 4.85
N SER A 123 -18.73 -5.88 5.23
CA SER A 123 -20.15 -5.79 5.61
C SER A 123 -20.43 -5.02 6.89
N GLN A 124 -19.43 -4.86 7.75
CA GLN A 124 -19.51 -4.06 8.97
C GLN A 124 -19.19 -2.58 8.71
N ALA A 125 -18.63 -2.25 7.55
CA ALA A 125 -18.45 -0.86 7.15
C ALA A 125 -19.84 -0.26 6.87
N PRO A 126 -20.15 0.97 7.36
CA PRO A 126 -21.42 1.66 7.07
C PRO A 126 -21.73 1.70 5.56
N ALA A 127 -20.68 1.73 4.76
CA ALA A 127 -20.62 1.60 3.32
C ALA A 127 -21.35 0.40 2.68
N TRP A 128 -21.44 -0.76 3.34
CA TRP A 128 -21.95 -1.98 2.68
C TRP A 128 -23.47 -2.01 2.55
N GLN A 129 -24.18 -1.23 3.36
CA GLN A 129 -25.63 -1.10 3.28
C GLN A 129 -26.09 -0.51 1.94
N ASP A 130 -25.24 0.28 1.28
CA ASP A 130 -25.51 0.86 -0.05
C ASP A 130 -25.21 -0.10 -1.21
N ILE A 131 -24.43 -1.17 -0.98
CA ILE A 131 -23.96 -2.12 -2.01
C ILE A 131 -24.77 -3.42 -1.99
N ASP A 132 -25.37 -3.80 -0.86
CA ASP A 132 -26.27 -4.96 -0.78
C ASP A 132 -27.67 -4.61 -1.33
N PRO A 133 -28.09 -5.16 -2.50
CA PRO A 133 -29.42 -4.90 -3.06
C PRO A 133 -30.56 -5.44 -2.19
N ARG A 134 -30.27 -6.15 -1.10
CA ARG A 134 -31.27 -6.63 -0.13
C ARG A 134 -31.71 -5.57 0.88
N GLY A 135 -31.10 -4.37 0.86
CA GLY A 135 -31.42 -3.24 1.74
C GLY A 135 -32.56 -2.34 1.27
N GLY A 136 -33.24 -2.67 0.16
CA GLY A 136 -34.45 -1.97 -0.30
C GLY A 136 -35.68 -2.35 0.54
N GLY A 137 -35.68 -2.01 1.82
CA GLY A 137 -36.85 -2.08 2.68
C GLY A 137 -37.67 -0.80 2.53
N ASP A 138 -38.88 -0.94 1.97
CA ASP A 138 -39.93 0.08 1.97
C ASP A 138 -40.14 0.67 3.37
N ALA A 139 -40.00 1.99 3.48
CA ALA A 139 -40.70 2.84 4.45
C ALA A 139 -40.73 4.29 3.96
#